data_AF-A0A9D6VSS0-F1
#
_entry.id   AF-A0A9D6VSS0-F1
#
_cell.length_a   1.000
_cell.length_b   1.000
_cell.length_c   1.000
_cell.angle_alpha   90.00
_cell.angle_beta   90.00
_cell.angle_gamma   90.00
#
_symmetry.space_group_name_H-M   'P 1'
#
loop_
_entity.id
_entity.type
_entity.pdbx_description
1 polymer ?
#
loop_
_entity_poly.entity_id
_entity_poly.type
_entity_poly.pdbx_seq_one_letter_code
_entity_poly.pdbx_strand_id
1 'polypeptide(L)'
;MVASLTLAPGITSAAVVGFLGNFDVINDTGYTAHGFEIDLEGLHSSDITDTFGGIGRGFPSGRGFDPSTSVERYGAPTITEYSNGSTFGTKITYFGLFDGSSWDYGTPSGSFITPGDNCWSGGGVGYGPSTPCDHFGVGTTTNATKTTYSWLIETGTPGVLSNGVVSLPAPAWNVIPDPVVGAPPIVVAQIQAPAPENEAQFGEAIWVKVFTSEFENPIGLEELVGDNAKVQQAVTEVEWQLLQTDPGNPLAGQLESGYGAPVGPNAASILRRYEFFKYAGDYDPETHQALVGSDSHPQNFEIGTYIGAQNAAANLNAVPLPPAFALLGSGLAFLVGGFRQKKKRA
;
A
#
# COMPACT_ATOMS: atom_id res chain seq x y z
N MET A 1 10.14 38.52 42.65
CA MET A 1 8.97 37.99 41.92
C MET A 1 9.53 37.16 40.77
N VAL A 2 9.66 35.84 40.95
CA VAL A 2 10.23 34.95 39.93
C VAL A 2 9.07 34.49 39.05
N ALA A 3 9.02 34.99 37.81
CA ALA A 3 8.02 34.56 36.84
C ALA A 3 8.30 33.10 36.48
N SER A 4 7.40 32.20 36.88
CA SER A 4 7.41 30.82 36.41
C SER A 4 6.96 30.82 34.95
N LEU A 5 7.90 30.51 34.06
CA LEU A 5 7.63 30.29 32.65
C LEU A 5 6.89 28.94 32.53
N THR A 6 5.56 28.97 32.50
CA THR A 6 4.75 27.80 32.18
C THR A 6 5.00 27.46 30.71
N LEU A 7 5.82 26.44 30.44
CA LEU A 7 5.84 25.80 29.12
C LEU A 7 4.44 25.26 28.86
N ALA A 8 3.76 25.80 27.85
CA ALA A 8 2.55 25.19 27.33
C ALA A 8 2.92 23.80 26.80
N PRO A 9 2.23 22.72 27.18
CA PRO A 9 2.45 21.42 26.55
C PRO A 9 2.15 21.55 25.06
N GLY A 10 3.12 21.13 24.23
CA GLY A 10 2.92 21.05 22.79
C GLY A 10 1.78 20.09 22.48
N ILE A 11 0.93 20.49 21.53
CA ILE A 11 -0.13 19.65 20.98
C ILE A 11 0.58 18.55 20.18
N THR A 12 0.69 17.33 20.72
CA THR A 12 1.20 16.17 19.98
C THR A 12 0.02 15.36 19.46
N SER A 13 -0.28 15.51 18.17
CA SER A 13 -1.11 14.57 17.42
C SER A 13 -0.34 13.25 17.23
N ALA A 14 -1.05 12.13 17.09
CA ALA A 14 -0.49 10.92 16.48
C ALA A 14 0.19 11.31 15.15
N ALA A 15 1.41 10.85 14.94
CA ALA A 15 2.16 11.09 13.72
C ALA A 15 2.37 9.76 13.01
N VAL A 16 2.20 9.71 11.68
CA VAL A 16 2.49 8.51 10.91
C VAL A 16 4.00 8.31 10.83
N VAL A 17 4.46 7.08 10.97
CA VAL A 17 5.88 6.69 10.88
C VAL A 17 6.27 6.32 9.45
N GLY A 18 5.35 5.72 8.70
CA GLY A 18 5.50 5.43 7.28
C GLY A 18 4.30 4.68 6.72
N PHE A 19 4.21 4.68 5.40
CA PHE A 19 3.26 3.92 4.62
C PHE A 19 3.99 2.77 3.94
N LEU A 20 3.32 1.64 3.81
CA LEU A 20 3.82 0.46 3.13
C LEU A 20 2.79 0.05 2.08
N GLY A 21 3.27 -0.33 0.91
CA GLY A 21 2.46 -0.98 -0.12
C GLY A 21 3.21 -2.20 -0.61
N ASN A 22 2.54 -3.35 -0.60
CA ASN A 22 3.05 -4.60 -1.14
C ASN A 22 1.95 -5.26 -1.98
N PHE A 23 2.26 -5.72 -3.18
CA PHE A 23 1.23 -6.09 -4.15
C PHE A 23 1.74 -7.08 -5.18
N ASP A 24 0.89 -8.04 -5.56
CA ASP A 24 1.06 -8.83 -6.77
C ASP A 24 0.51 -8.05 -7.97
N VAL A 25 1.27 -7.99 -9.06
CA VAL A 25 0.78 -7.50 -10.35
C VAL A 25 0.86 -8.61 -11.38
N ILE A 26 -0.24 -8.79 -12.12
CA ILE A 26 -0.27 -9.66 -13.29
C ILE A 26 0.21 -8.86 -14.50
N ASN A 27 1.06 -9.48 -15.31
CA ASN A 27 1.38 -8.96 -16.63
C ASN A 27 0.30 -9.39 -17.63
N ASP A 28 -0.68 -8.54 -17.89
CA ASP A 28 -1.72 -8.76 -18.91
C ASP A 28 -1.51 -7.90 -20.17
N THR A 29 -0.29 -7.40 -20.38
CA THR A 29 0.04 -6.46 -21.46
C THR A 29 0.10 -7.08 -22.86
N GLY A 30 0.05 -8.41 -22.96
CA GLY A 30 0.21 -9.16 -24.22
C GLY A 30 1.67 -9.41 -24.60
N TYR A 31 2.64 -8.87 -23.86
CA TYR A 31 4.08 -9.01 -24.12
C TYR A 31 4.81 -9.52 -22.89
N THR A 32 5.97 -10.15 -23.08
CA THR A 32 6.86 -10.42 -21.94
C THR A 32 7.44 -9.10 -21.44
N ALA A 33 7.25 -8.82 -20.16
CA ALA A 33 7.89 -7.68 -19.51
C ALA A 33 9.29 -8.08 -19.05
N HIS A 34 10.21 -7.12 -19.05
CA HIS A 34 11.60 -7.26 -18.59
C HIS A 34 11.90 -6.33 -17.44
N GLY A 35 10.89 -6.01 -16.64
CA GLY A 35 11.02 -5.17 -15.47
C GLY A 35 9.69 -4.53 -15.08
N PHE A 36 9.74 -3.80 -13.97
CA PHE A 36 8.62 -3.08 -13.40
C PHE A 36 9.11 -1.79 -12.77
N GLU A 37 8.35 -0.71 -12.96
CA GLU A 37 8.64 0.61 -12.43
C GLU A 37 7.51 1.08 -11.52
N ILE A 38 7.90 1.54 -10.32
CA ILE A 38 7.05 2.30 -9.40
C ILE A 38 7.54 3.74 -9.45
N ASP A 39 6.74 4.63 -10.01
CA ASP A 39 7.00 6.08 -10.05
C ASP A 39 6.23 6.78 -8.93
N LEU A 40 6.98 7.44 -8.04
CA LEU A 40 6.48 8.17 -6.88
C LEU A 40 6.78 9.66 -7.05
N GLU A 41 5.82 10.38 -7.66
CA GLU A 41 5.92 11.82 -7.85
C GLU A 41 5.89 12.54 -6.50
N GLY A 42 6.72 13.58 -6.35
CA GLY A 42 6.80 14.41 -5.16
C GLY A 42 7.61 13.83 -4.00
N LEU A 43 8.20 12.64 -4.16
CA LEU A 43 9.08 12.02 -3.15
C LEU A 43 10.55 12.09 -3.54
N HIS A 44 11.40 12.30 -2.54
CA HIS A 44 12.83 12.07 -2.66
C HIS A 44 13.18 10.63 -2.31
N SER A 45 14.34 10.18 -2.76
CA SER A 45 14.92 8.88 -2.40
C SER A 45 15.10 8.72 -0.89
N SER A 46 15.28 9.82 -0.15
CA SER A 46 15.31 9.83 1.32
C SER A 46 13.97 9.50 1.98
N ASP A 47 12.87 9.63 1.24
CA ASP A 47 11.53 9.28 1.70
C ASP A 47 11.23 7.79 1.50
N ILE A 48 12.07 7.07 0.72
CA ILE A 48 11.92 5.63 0.52
C ILE A 48 12.54 4.89 1.69
N THR A 49 11.68 4.28 2.50
CA THR A 49 12.09 3.56 3.70
C THR A 49 12.33 2.09 3.41
N ASP A 50 11.73 1.53 2.36
CA ASP A 50 11.89 0.11 2.05
C ASP A 50 11.53 -0.26 0.61
N THR A 51 12.05 -1.38 0.12
CA THR A 51 11.62 -1.99 -1.15
C THR A 51 11.63 -3.51 -1.04
N PHE A 52 10.68 -4.19 -1.68
CA PHE A 52 10.65 -5.65 -1.70
C PHE A 52 11.91 -6.20 -2.37
N GLY A 53 12.61 -7.14 -1.71
CA GLY A 53 13.91 -7.65 -2.20
C GLY A 53 15.07 -6.65 -2.14
N GLY A 54 14.90 -5.51 -1.45
CA GLY A 54 15.95 -4.51 -1.22
C GLY A 54 17.13 -5.05 -0.41
N ILE A 55 18.32 -4.48 -0.63
CA ILE A 55 19.54 -4.92 0.04
C ILE A 55 19.47 -4.63 1.55
N GLY A 56 19.76 -5.64 2.38
CA GLY A 56 19.90 -5.48 3.83
C GLY A 56 18.57 -5.39 4.60
N ARG A 57 17.48 -5.88 4.00
CA ARG A 57 16.11 -5.78 4.52
C ARG A 57 15.49 -7.14 4.85
N GLY A 58 16.28 -8.08 5.36
CA GLY A 58 15.78 -9.40 5.80
C GLY A 58 15.39 -10.38 4.69
N PHE A 59 15.17 -9.92 3.46
CA PHE A 59 15.02 -10.77 2.27
C PHE A 59 16.33 -10.94 1.49
N PRO A 60 16.52 -12.10 0.82
CA PRO A 60 17.53 -12.25 -0.20
C PRO A 60 17.34 -11.26 -1.36
N SER A 61 18.44 -10.66 -1.81
CA SER A 61 18.46 -9.60 -2.83
C SER A 61 19.06 -10.04 -4.16
N GLY A 62 19.30 -11.34 -4.33
CA GLY A 62 19.75 -11.93 -5.59
C GLY A 62 18.63 -11.95 -6.64
N ARG A 63 18.86 -12.65 -7.74
CA ARG A 63 17.94 -12.71 -8.89
C ARG A 63 17.49 -14.14 -9.14
N GLY A 64 16.36 -14.31 -9.82
CA GLY A 64 15.79 -15.61 -10.17
C GLY A 64 14.75 -16.13 -9.16
N PHE A 65 14.53 -17.45 -9.17
CA PHE A 65 13.35 -18.09 -8.57
C PHE A 65 13.65 -18.90 -7.29
N ASP A 66 14.90 -18.92 -6.84
CA ASP A 66 15.29 -19.67 -5.63
C ASP A 66 15.07 -18.80 -4.38
N PRO A 67 14.14 -19.16 -3.48
CA PRO A 67 13.82 -18.37 -2.29
C PRO A 67 14.97 -18.21 -1.30
N SER A 68 16.04 -19.02 -1.41
CA SER A 68 17.25 -18.85 -0.59
C SER A 68 18.15 -17.72 -1.09
N THR A 69 17.98 -17.28 -2.33
CA THR A 69 18.85 -16.29 -2.99
C THR A 69 18.11 -15.07 -3.51
N SER A 70 16.81 -15.20 -3.80
CA SER A 70 16.02 -14.18 -4.49
C SER A 70 14.56 -14.25 -4.05
N VAL A 71 13.94 -13.10 -3.81
CA VAL A 71 12.48 -13.00 -3.63
C VAL A 71 11.78 -12.47 -4.87
N GLU A 72 12.47 -11.73 -5.73
CA GLU A 72 11.91 -11.10 -6.94
C GLU A 72 12.82 -11.48 -8.12
N ARG A 73 12.28 -11.89 -9.28
CA ARG A 73 13.10 -12.48 -10.35
C ARG A 73 14.18 -11.53 -10.89
N TYR A 74 13.92 -10.23 -10.91
CA TYR A 74 14.86 -9.17 -11.25
C TYR A 74 15.75 -8.75 -10.05
N GLY A 75 15.52 -9.28 -8.86
CA GLY A 75 16.29 -8.98 -7.66
C GLY A 75 16.11 -7.54 -7.17
N ALA A 76 17.11 -7.04 -6.44
CA ALA A 76 17.00 -5.73 -5.82
C ALA A 76 16.77 -4.61 -6.84
N PRO A 77 15.80 -3.70 -6.59
CA PRO A 77 15.53 -2.60 -7.49
C PRO A 77 16.60 -1.50 -7.38
N THR A 78 16.65 -0.64 -8.39
CA THR A 78 17.33 0.66 -8.31
C THR A 78 16.37 1.74 -7.87
N ILE A 79 16.87 2.70 -7.08
CA ILE A 79 16.11 3.88 -6.64
C ILE A 79 16.77 5.10 -7.30
N THR A 80 16.04 5.80 -8.17
CA THR A 80 16.56 6.93 -8.94
C THR A 80 15.63 8.13 -8.84
N GLU A 81 16.15 9.27 -8.40
CA GLU A 81 15.41 10.53 -8.42
C GLU A 81 15.37 11.11 -9.83
N TYR A 82 14.30 11.84 -10.13
CA TYR A 82 14.18 12.63 -11.35
C TYR A 82 13.63 14.02 -11.07
N SER A 83 13.88 14.91 -12.01
CA SER A 83 13.23 16.22 -12.10
C SER A 83 12.85 16.48 -13.55
N ASN A 84 11.60 16.87 -13.78
CA ASN A 84 11.06 17.21 -15.08
C ASN A 84 10.33 18.55 -15.02
N GLY A 85 11.07 19.64 -15.24
CA GLY A 85 10.54 20.99 -15.11
C GLY A 85 10.15 21.31 -13.66
N SER A 86 8.86 21.45 -13.39
CA SER A 86 8.34 21.73 -12.04
C SER A 86 7.97 20.47 -11.24
N THR A 87 7.96 19.30 -11.87
CA THR A 87 7.72 18.03 -11.17
C THR A 87 9.04 17.35 -10.82
N PHE A 88 9.05 16.61 -9.73
CA PHE A 88 10.15 15.76 -9.30
C PHE A 88 9.56 14.49 -8.72
N GLY A 89 10.38 13.46 -8.55
CA GLY A 89 9.94 12.22 -7.93
C GLY A 89 11.06 11.20 -7.86
N THR A 90 10.69 10.01 -7.44
CA THR A 90 11.60 8.87 -7.31
C THR A 90 11.02 7.66 -8.03
N LYS A 91 11.84 7.02 -8.86
CA LYS A 91 11.53 5.75 -9.53
C LYS A 91 12.21 4.60 -8.80
N ILE A 92 11.43 3.57 -8.51
CA ILE A 92 11.93 2.27 -8.03
C ILE A 92 11.77 1.30 -9.19
N THR A 93 12.89 0.81 -9.72
CA THR A 93 12.90 0.03 -10.94
C THR A 93 13.50 -1.35 -10.69
N TYR A 94 12.69 -2.38 -10.91
CA TYR A 94 13.10 -3.78 -11.03
C TYR A 94 13.33 -4.05 -12.52
N PHE A 95 14.46 -4.61 -12.92
CA PHE A 95 14.74 -4.79 -14.37
C PHE A 95 15.58 -6.03 -14.68
N GLY A 96 15.24 -6.66 -15.81
CA GLY A 96 16.01 -7.69 -16.48
C GLY A 96 17.38 -7.19 -16.90
N LEU A 97 18.37 -8.07 -16.98
CA LEU A 97 19.67 -7.76 -17.55
C LEU A 97 19.70 -8.24 -19.00
N PHE A 98 19.96 -7.31 -19.92
CA PHE A 98 20.15 -7.61 -21.33
C PHE A 98 21.65 -7.69 -21.65
N ASP A 99 22.09 -8.82 -22.21
CA ASP A 99 23.49 -9.05 -22.57
C ASP A 99 23.86 -8.60 -23.99
N GLY A 100 22.91 -7.99 -24.71
CA GLY A 100 23.02 -7.65 -26.12
C GLY A 100 22.35 -8.65 -27.06
N SER A 101 21.91 -9.80 -26.55
CA SER A 101 21.23 -10.86 -27.30
C SER A 101 19.98 -11.39 -26.60
N SER A 102 20.02 -11.52 -25.27
CA SER A 102 18.94 -12.09 -24.46
C SER A 102 18.80 -11.40 -23.12
N TRP A 103 17.58 -11.44 -22.60
CA TRP A 103 17.28 -11.05 -21.23
C TRP A 103 17.44 -12.24 -20.29
N ASP A 104 18.00 -12.00 -19.11
CA ASP A 104 18.15 -13.03 -18.08
C ASP A 104 16.81 -13.53 -17.54
N TYR A 105 15.87 -12.61 -17.31
CA TYR A 105 14.53 -12.86 -16.80
C TYR A 105 13.49 -11.98 -17.50
N GLY A 106 12.25 -12.47 -17.48
CA GLY A 106 11.08 -11.73 -17.90
C GLY A 106 9.83 -12.30 -17.27
N THR A 107 8.79 -11.48 -17.19
CA THR A 107 7.45 -11.84 -16.74
C THR A 107 6.62 -12.11 -17.98
N PRO A 108 6.24 -13.36 -18.29
CA PRO A 108 5.38 -13.63 -19.43
C PRO A 108 4.01 -12.97 -19.24
N SER A 109 3.33 -12.65 -20.35
CA SER A 109 1.95 -12.17 -20.24
C SER A 109 0.96 -13.33 -20.07
N GLY A 110 -0.09 -13.12 -19.27
CA GLY A 110 -1.17 -14.08 -19.12
C GLY A 110 -2.22 -13.65 -18.10
N SER A 111 -3.13 -14.57 -17.78
CA SER A 111 -4.06 -14.44 -16.65
C SER A 111 -3.60 -15.36 -15.52
N PHE A 112 -3.66 -14.87 -14.29
CA PHE A 112 -3.30 -15.66 -13.12
C PHE A 112 -4.24 -15.33 -11.97
N ILE A 113 -4.71 -16.34 -11.25
CA ILE A 113 -5.44 -16.12 -10.02
C ILE A 113 -4.42 -16.32 -8.91
N THR A 114 -3.98 -15.21 -8.32
CA THR A 114 -3.18 -15.24 -7.11
C THR A 114 -4.09 -14.93 -5.91
N PRO A 115 -3.88 -15.56 -4.74
CA PRO A 115 -4.39 -15.06 -3.49
C PRO A 115 -3.76 -13.72 -3.06
N GLY A 116 -3.11 -12.98 -3.94
CA GLY A 116 -2.81 -11.56 -3.79
C GLY A 116 -1.41 -11.17 -3.35
N ASP A 117 -0.56 -12.12 -2.95
CA ASP A 117 0.76 -11.82 -2.36
C ASP A 117 1.73 -13.01 -2.46
N ASN A 118 1.68 -13.68 -3.60
CA ASN A 118 2.26 -14.99 -3.80
C ASN A 118 3.14 -15.06 -5.05
N CYS A 119 3.17 -14.01 -5.87
CA CYS A 119 3.96 -13.95 -7.11
C CYS A 119 5.44 -13.66 -6.82
N TRP A 120 6.06 -14.44 -5.94
CA TRP A 120 7.46 -14.32 -5.53
C TRP A 120 8.03 -15.68 -5.11
N SER A 121 9.36 -15.81 -4.99
CA SER A 121 10.01 -17.12 -4.81
C SER A 121 9.58 -17.89 -3.56
N GLY A 122 9.05 -17.22 -2.54
CA GLY A 122 8.51 -17.82 -1.31
C GLY A 122 6.98 -17.84 -1.21
N GLY A 123 6.26 -17.37 -2.23
CA GLY A 123 4.80 -17.15 -2.20
C GLY A 123 3.93 -18.38 -2.48
N GLY A 124 4.44 -19.60 -2.34
CA GLY A 124 3.59 -20.81 -2.33
C GLY A 124 2.85 -21.20 -3.62
N VAL A 125 2.87 -20.39 -4.70
CA VAL A 125 2.17 -20.68 -5.97
C VAL A 125 3.04 -21.36 -7.04
N GLY A 126 4.24 -21.80 -6.68
CA GLY A 126 5.19 -22.37 -7.65
C GLY A 126 5.75 -21.30 -8.60
N TYR A 127 6.13 -20.15 -8.05
CA TYR A 127 6.73 -19.03 -8.76
C TYR A 127 7.94 -19.48 -9.61
N GLY A 128 7.92 -19.16 -10.91
CA GLY A 128 8.90 -19.64 -11.87
C GLY A 128 8.83 -18.93 -13.23
N PRO A 129 9.59 -19.41 -14.23
CA PRO A 129 9.68 -18.76 -15.54
C PRO A 129 8.35 -18.54 -16.26
N SER A 130 7.35 -19.39 -16.01
CA SER A 130 6.02 -19.32 -16.64
C SER A 130 5.00 -18.51 -15.84
N THR A 131 5.34 -18.02 -14.64
CA THR A 131 4.42 -17.29 -13.78
C THR A 131 4.22 -15.87 -14.35
N PRO A 132 3.00 -15.47 -14.76
CA PRO A 132 2.75 -14.22 -15.48
C PRO A 132 2.46 -13.05 -14.52
N CYS A 133 3.06 -13.08 -13.33
CA CYS A 133 2.91 -12.06 -12.31
C CYS A 133 4.20 -11.98 -11.49
N ASP A 134 4.39 -10.85 -10.83
CA ASP A 134 5.45 -10.63 -9.84
C ASP A 134 4.92 -9.83 -8.66
N HIS A 135 5.66 -9.88 -7.56
CA HIS A 135 5.37 -9.20 -6.32
C HIS A 135 6.32 -8.03 -6.12
N PHE A 136 5.77 -6.87 -5.80
CA PHE A 136 6.53 -5.65 -5.58
C PHE A 136 6.05 -4.95 -4.33
N GLY A 137 6.96 -4.23 -3.69
CA GLY A 137 6.61 -3.41 -2.55
C GLY A 137 7.55 -2.24 -2.35
N VAL A 138 6.99 -1.22 -1.70
CA VAL A 138 7.69 0.01 -1.31
C VAL A 138 7.17 0.48 0.05
N GLY A 139 8.11 0.93 0.88
CA GLY A 139 7.84 1.72 2.07
C GLY A 139 8.21 3.18 1.86
N THR A 140 7.38 4.10 2.34
CA THR A 140 7.63 5.55 2.29
C THR A 140 7.39 6.23 3.64
N THR A 141 8.03 7.37 3.87
CA THR A 141 7.77 8.23 5.06
C THR A 141 6.52 9.10 4.91
N THR A 142 6.10 9.37 3.67
CA THR A 142 4.98 10.24 3.32
C THR A 142 4.32 9.78 2.00
N ASN A 143 3.12 10.29 1.69
CA ASN A 143 2.47 9.99 0.41
C ASN A 143 3.16 10.70 -0.75
N ALA A 144 3.25 10.00 -1.89
CA ALA A 144 3.50 10.62 -3.17
C ALA A 144 2.31 11.49 -3.59
N THR A 145 2.56 12.52 -4.42
CA THR A 145 1.47 13.27 -5.07
C THR A 145 0.75 12.42 -6.11
N LYS A 146 1.48 11.49 -6.73
CA LYS A 146 0.95 10.50 -7.67
C LYS A 146 1.83 9.26 -7.64
N THR A 147 1.20 8.09 -7.61
CA THR A 147 1.86 6.79 -7.79
C THR A 147 1.47 6.23 -9.14
N THR A 148 2.44 5.85 -9.96
CA THR A 148 2.20 5.18 -11.25
C THR A 148 2.98 3.87 -11.29
N TYR A 149 2.31 2.82 -11.74
CA TYR A 149 2.92 1.51 -11.98
C TYR A 149 3.07 1.25 -13.47
N SER A 150 4.17 0.63 -13.87
CA SER A 150 4.38 0.26 -15.28
C SER A 150 5.19 -1.01 -15.40
N TRP A 151 4.70 -1.94 -16.22
CA TRP A 151 5.56 -2.99 -16.76
C TRP A 151 6.56 -2.37 -17.72
N LEU A 152 7.77 -2.91 -17.81
CA LEU A 152 8.77 -2.47 -18.79
C LEU A 152 8.82 -3.47 -19.94
N ILE A 153 8.28 -3.08 -21.09
CA ILE A 153 8.11 -3.93 -22.27
C ILE A 153 9.14 -3.57 -23.32
N GLU A 154 9.77 -4.58 -23.92
CA GLU A 154 10.69 -4.39 -25.03
C GLU A 154 9.98 -3.80 -26.25
N THR A 155 10.56 -2.74 -26.81
CA THR A 155 10.11 -2.12 -28.06
C THR A 155 10.50 -2.98 -29.26
N GLY A 156 10.20 -2.51 -30.48
CA GLY A 156 10.74 -3.15 -31.70
C GLY A 156 12.27 -3.12 -31.80
N THR A 157 12.98 -2.40 -30.92
CA THR A 157 14.44 -2.40 -30.83
C THR A 157 14.88 -3.24 -29.63
N PRO A 158 15.64 -4.34 -29.83
CA PRO A 158 16.11 -5.18 -28.73
C PRO A 158 16.89 -4.40 -27.67
N GLY A 159 16.64 -4.71 -26.39
CA GLY A 159 17.25 -4.04 -25.25
C GLY A 159 16.64 -2.69 -24.88
N VAL A 160 15.69 -2.16 -25.67
CA VAL A 160 15.06 -0.86 -25.42
C VAL A 160 13.67 -1.08 -24.85
N LEU A 161 13.42 -0.57 -23.65
CA LEU A 161 12.15 -0.74 -22.92
C LEU A 161 11.24 0.49 -23.04
N SER A 162 9.95 0.25 -22.92
CA SER A 162 8.88 1.25 -22.85
C SER A 162 7.86 0.86 -21.78
N ASN A 163 7.07 1.83 -21.30
CA ASN A 163 6.09 1.59 -20.26
C ASN A 163 4.84 0.89 -20.82
N GLY A 164 4.53 -0.28 -20.28
CA GLY A 164 3.25 -0.95 -20.39
C GLY A 164 2.30 -0.48 -19.28
N VAL A 165 1.01 -0.34 -19.63
CA VAL A 165 -0.03 0.12 -18.71
C VAL A 165 -0.29 -0.94 -17.63
N VAL A 166 -0.51 -0.47 -16.39
CA VAL A 166 -0.93 -1.27 -15.26
C VAL A 166 -2.20 -0.63 -14.68
N SER A 167 -3.28 -1.39 -14.63
CA SER A 167 -4.60 -0.91 -14.15
C SER A 167 -4.84 -1.14 -12.66
N LEU A 168 -3.79 -1.37 -11.87
CA LEU A 168 -3.87 -1.59 -10.43
C LEU A 168 -3.86 -0.25 -9.67
N PRO A 169 -4.93 0.14 -8.97
CA PRO A 169 -4.97 1.37 -8.19
C PRO A 169 -4.00 1.34 -7.00
N ALA A 170 -3.30 2.45 -6.76
CA ALA A 170 -2.46 2.64 -5.57
C ALA A 170 -3.23 3.35 -4.45
N PRO A 171 -3.27 2.82 -3.21
CA PRO A 171 -3.83 3.49 -2.05
C PRO A 171 -3.03 4.74 -1.66
N ALA A 172 -3.73 5.86 -1.50
CA ALA A 172 -3.24 7.09 -0.88
C ALA A 172 -3.79 7.20 0.54
N TRP A 173 -2.92 7.47 1.51
CA TRP A 173 -3.32 7.51 2.92
C TRP A 173 -3.66 8.92 3.38
N ASN A 174 -4.79 9.10 4.04
CA ASN A 174 -5.14 10.34 4.71
C ASN A 174 -5.31 10.08 6.21
N VAL A 175 -4.40 10.61 7.01
CA VAL A 175 -4.45 10.47 8.46
C VAL A 175 -4.95 11.77 9.07
N ILE A 176 -6.14 11.70 9.64
CA ILE A 176 -6.86 12.83 10.20
C ILE A 176 -6.66 12.79 11.73
N PRO A 177 -5.91 13.75 12.30
CA PRO A 177 -5.75 13.87 13.75
C PRO A 177 -7.09 14.03 14.47
N ASP A 178 -7.20 13.41 15.65
CA ASP A 178 -8.31 13.72 16.55
C ASP A 178 -8.09 15.10 17.19
N PRO A 179 -9.13 15.96 17.27
CA PRO A 179 -9.04 17.25 17.96
C PRO A 179 -8.68 17.12 19.46
N VAL A 180 -8.94 15.95 20.06
CA VAL A 180 -8.54 15.62 21.42
C VAL A 180 -7.09 15.12 21.41
N VAL A 181 -6.19 15.90 22.01
CA VAL A 181 -4.81 15.50 22.23
C VAL A 181 -4.76 14.20 23.01
N GLY A 182 -4.11 13.19 22.45
CA GLY A 182 -4.04 11.89 23.10
C GLY A 182 -5.03 10.85 22.56
N ALA A 183 -5.96 11.26 21.68
CA ALA A 183 -6.90 10.33 21.05
C ALA A 183 -6.35 9.76 19.72
N PRO A 184 -6.75 8.54 19.33
CA PRO A 184 -6.32 7.93 18.08
C PRO A 184 -6.83 8.70 16.85
N PRO A 185 -6.05 8.75 15.76
CA PRO A 185 -6.49 9.40 14.53
C PRO A 185 -7.52 8.54 13.78
N ILE A 186 -8.21 9.17 12.83
CA ILE A 186 -8.91 8.45 11.76
C ILE A 186 -7.89 8.21 10.64
N VAL A 187 -7.75 6.96 10.21
CA VAL A 187 -6.83 6.59 9.12
C VAL A 187 -7.66 6.16 7.92
N VAL A 188 -7.75 7.03 6.92
CA VAL A 188 -8.45 6.76 5.67
C VAL A 188 -7.44 6.30 4.62
N ALA A 189 -7.79 5.30 3.83
CA ALA A 189 -7.06 4.96 2.63
C ALA A 189 -7.99 5.12 1.42
N GLN A 190 -7.53 5.89 0.44
CA GLN A 190 -8.27 6.24 -0.75
C GLN A 190 -7.65 5.51 -1.94
N ILE A 191 -8.49 4.86 -2.75
CA ILE A 191 -8.09 4.35 -4.07
C ILE A 191 -8.94 5.03 -5.13
N GLN A 192 -8.35 5.23 -6.31
CA GLN A 192 -8.98 5.86 -7.46
C GLN A 192 -9.01 4.85 -8.62
N ALA A 193 -10.15 4.76 -9.31
CA ALA A 193 -10.27 3.99 -10.54
C ALA A 193 -9.20 4.41 -11.58
N PRO A 194 -8.75 3.52 -12.47
CA PRO A 194 -7.84 3.89 -13.55
C PRO A 194 -8.32 5.11 -14.34
N ALA A 195 -7.36 5.90 -14.83
CA ALA A 195 -7.67 7.01 -15.72
C ALA A 195 -8.31 6.48 -17.02
N PRO A 196 -9.29 7.19 -17.59
CA PRO A 196 -9.91 6.77 -18.85
C PRO A 196 -8.92 6.87 -20.01
N GLU A 197 -8.99 5.94 -20.97
CA GLU A 197 -8.23 6.05 -22.23
C GLU A 197 -8.66 7.28 -23.03
N ASN A 198 -9.94 7.65 -22.92
CA ASN A 198 -10.52 8.83 -23.51
C ASN A 198 -11.15 9.70 -22.42
N GLU A 199 -10.55 10.87 -22.14
CA GLU A 199 -11.00 11.80 -21.10
C GLU A 199 -12.45 12.30 -21.27
N ALA A 200 -13.05 12.15 -22.45
CA ALA A 200 -14.46 12.49 -22.69
C ALA A 200 -15.45 11.38 -22.30
N GLN A 201 -14.96 10.19 -21.93
CA GLN A 201 -15.75 9.00 -21.61
C GLN A 201 -15.45 8.50 -20.19
N PHE A 202 -16.28 7.59 -19.71
CA PHE A 202 -15.99 6.86 -18.47
C PHE A 202 -14.75 5.99 -18.64
N GLY A 203 -14.04 5.76 -17.54
CA GLY A 203 -12.86 4.89 -17.53
C GLY A 203 -13.20 3.41 -17.55
N GLU A 204 -12.18 2.56 -17.52
CA GLU A 204 -12.37 1.13 -17.27
C GLU A 204 -12.94 0.90 -15.87
N ALA A 205 -13.95 0.04 -15.78
CA ALA A 205 -14.62 -0.24 -14.51
C ALA A 205 -13.98 -1.46 -13.84
N ILE A 206 -13.78 -1.34 -12.52
CA ILE A 206 -13.19 -2.40 -11.72
C ILE A 206 -14.04 -2.65 -10.47
N TRP A 207 -14.10 -3.90 -10.06
CA TRP A 207 -14.65 -4.29 -8.77
C TRP A 207 -13.53 -4.34 -7.74
N VAL A 208 -13.80 -3.82 -6.55
CA VAL A 208 -12.88 -3.89 -5.42
C VAL A 208 -13.54 -4.49 -4.18
N LYS A 209 -12.76 -5.28 -3.45
CA LYS A 209 -13.02 -5.66 -2.06
C LYS A 209 -11.98 -5.05 -1.15
N VAL A 210 -12.37 -4.72 0.09
CA VAL A 210 -11.45 -4.21 1.11
C VAL A 210 -11.58 -5.03 2.38
N PHE A 211 -10.44 -5.46 2.91
CA PHE A 211 -10.32 -6.11 4.21
C PHE A 211 -9.39 -5.29 5.09
N THR A 212 -9.64 -5.28 6.40
CA THR A 212 -8.94 -4.41 7.34
C THR A 212 -8.53 -5.13 8.62
N SER A 213 -7.44 -4.70 9.21
CA SER A 213 -6.98 -5.15 10.53
C SER A 213 -6.13 -4.09 11.22
N GLU A 214 -6.20 -4.07 12.55
CA GLU A 214 -5.41 -3.21 13.40
C GLU A 214 -4.49 -4.06 14.28
N PHE A 215 -3.27 -3.57 14.50
CA PHE A 215 -2.29 -4.27 15.32
C PHE A 215 -1.70 -3.36 16.40
N GLU A 216 -1.41 -3.94 17.56
CA GLU A 216 -0.74 -3.23 18.67
C GLU A 216 0.78 -3.06 18.47
N ASN A 217 1.32 -3.57 17.35
CA ASN A 217 2.73 -3.43 17.00
C ASN A 217 2.86 -2.87 15.56
N PRO A 218 4.00 -2.22 15.23
CA PRO A 218 4.32 -1.88 13.86
C PRO A 218 4.35 -3.12 12.95
N ILE A 219 4.16 -2.89 11.65
CA ILE A 219 4.26 -3.91 10.61
C ILE A 219 5.38 -3.56 9.64
N GLY A 220 6.20 -4.55 9.27
CA GLY A 220 7.22 -4.45 8.23
C GLY A 220 6.67 -4.76 6.84
N LEU A 221 7.38 -4.35 5.78
CA LEU A 221 6.98 -4.62 4.39
C LEU A 221 6.95 -6.13 4.11
N GLU A 222 7.89 -6.86 4.71
CA GLU A 222 8.06 -8.31 4.61
C GLU A 222 6.91 -9.09 5.27
N GLU A 223 6.15 -8.43 6.15
CA GLU A 223 4.99 -9.00 6.81
C GLU A 223 3.70 -8.81 6.02
N LEU A 224 3.74 -8.07 4.90
CA LEU A 224 2.61 -7.84 4.00
C LEU A 224 2.51 -8.88 2.87
N VAL A 225 3.06 -10.09 3.09
CA VAL A 225 2.96 -11.23 2.16
C VAL A 225 1.82 -12.19 2.57
N GLY A 226 1.25 -12.94 1.62
CA GLY A 226 -0.09 -13.53 1.76
C GLY A 226 -0.23 -14.57 2.85
N ASP A 227 0.76 -15.44 2.99
CA ASP A 227 0.78 -16.48 4.04
C ASP A 227 1.15 -15.92 5.42
N ASN A 228 1.41 -14.62 5.55
CA ASN A 228 1.68 -14.01 6.85
C ASN A 228 0.39 -13.98 7.70
N ALA A 229 0.54 -14.40 8.97
CA ALA A 229 -0.58 -14.45 9.91
C ALA A 229 -1.28 -13.09 10.10
N LYS A 230 -0.59 -11.96 9.93
CA LYS A 230 -1.18 -10.62 10.02
C LYS A 230 -2.13 -10.34 8.85
N VAL A 231 -1.75 -10.71 7.62
CA VAL A 231 -2.62 -10.56 6.43
C VAL A 231 -3.86 -11.45 6.54
N GLN A 232 -3.69 -12.68 7.02
CA GLN A 232 -4.80 -13.65 7.19
C GLN A 232 -5.82 -13.26 8.28
N GLN A 233 -5.49 -12.31 9.16
CA GLN A 233 -6.41 -11.80 10.18
C GLN A 233 -7.35 -10.70 9.65
N ALA A 234 -7.14 -10.22 8.42
CA ALA A 234 -7.95 -9.18 7.81
C ALA A 234 -9.43 -9.59 7.72
N VAL A 235 -10.31 -8.73 8.23
CA VAL A 235 -11.76 -8.93 8.18
C VAL A 235 -12.37 -8.02 7.13
N THR A 236 -13.45 -8.46 6.49
CA THR A 236 -14.12 -7.68 5.43
C THR A 236 -14.57 -6.32 5.95
N GLU A 237 -14.12 -5.26 5.29
CA GLU A 237 -14.58 -3.89 5.48
C GLU A 237 -15.59 -3.50 4.38
N VAL A 238 -15.24 -3.81 3.11
CA VAL A 238 -16.08 -3.61 1.93
C VAL A 238 -16.12 -4.92 1.15
N GLU A 239 -17.31 -5.49 0.97
CA GLU A 239 -17.45 -6.77 0.27
C GLU A 239 -17.37 -6.62 -1.26
N TRP A 240 -18.01 -5.59 -1.82
CA TRP A 240 -17.91 -5.21 -3.23
C TRP A 240 -18.20 -3.72 -3.41
N GLN A 241 -17.39 -3.05 -4.22
CA GLN A 241 -17.67 -1.71 -4.73
C GLN A 241 -17.21 -1.63 -6.19
N LEU A 242 -18.08 -1.10 -7.07
CA LEU A 242 -17.70 -0.74 -8.44
C LEU A 242 -16.99 0.61 -8.41
N LEU A 243 -15.83 0.69 -9.05
CA LEU A 243 -15.09 1.92 -9.27
C LEU A 243 -14.94 2.18 -10.76
N GLN A 244 -15.29 3.39 -11.16
CA GLN A 244 -15.16 3.86 -12.54
C GLN A 244 -14.98 5.37 -12.54
N THR A 245 -13.98 5.88 -13.27
CA THR A 245 -13.79 7.32 -13.44
C THR A 245 -14.93 7.89 -14.29
N ASP A 246 -15.56 8.97 -13.82
CA ASP A 246 -16.63 9.70 -14.52
C ASP A 246 -16.07 11.03 -15.08
N PRO A 247 -16.20 11.30 -16.40
CA PRO A 247 -15.71 12.53 -17.01
C PRO A 247 -16.42 13.80 -16.49
N GLY A 248 -17.66 13.67 -16.01
CA GLY A 248 -18.44 14.75 -15.39
C GLY A 248 -18.19 14.92 -13.89
N ASN A 249 -17.66 13.90 -13.23
CA ASN A 249 -17.32 13.92 -11.81
C ASN A 249 -16.16 12.95 -11.48
N PRO A 250 -14.89 13.40 -11.58
CA PRO A 250 -13.73 12.53 -11.35
C PRO A 250 -13.70 11.84 -9.97
N LEU A 251 -14.39 12.40 -8.96
CA LEU A 251 -14.48 11.82 -7.61
C LEU A 251 -15.42 10.59 -7.55
N ALA A 252 -16.27 10.37 -8.54
CA ALA A 252 -17.22 9.24 -8.55
C ALA A 252 -16.51 7.87 -8.66
N GLY A 253 -15.23 7.84 -9.06
CA GLY A 253 -14.40 6.64 -9.13
C GLY A 253 -13.54 6.38 -7.89
N GLN A 254 -13.85 7.01 -6.75
CA GLN A 254 -13.08 6.88 -5.51
C GLN A 254 -13.74 5.95 -4.50
N LEU A 255 -12.93 5.12 -3.85
CA LEU A 255 -13.31 4.43 -2.62
C LEU A 255 -12.49 4.97 -1.46
N GLU A 256 -13.16 5.38 -0.40
CA GLU A 256 -12.54 5.70 0.88
C GLU A 256 -12.81 4.58 1.90
N SER A 257 -11.74 3.94 2.36
CA SER A 257 -11.79 2.92 3.41
C SER A 257 -11.33 3.51 4.74
N GLY A 258 -12.02 3.18 5.83
CA GLY A 258 -11.73 3.68 7.18
C GLY A 258 -12.39 5.00 7.56
N TYR A 259 -13.34 5.48 6.77
CA TYR A 259 -14.02 6.73 7.09
C TYR A 259 -14.98 6.55 8.29
N GLY A 260 -15.00 7.53 9.20
CA GLY A 260 -16.04 7.65 10.22
C GLY A 260 -15.77 7.01 11.59
N ALA A 261 -14.64 6.32 11.78
CA ALA A 261 -14.23 5.84 13.10
C ALA A 261 -12.70 5.97 13.30
N PRO A 262 -12.22 6.44 14.47
CA PRO A 262 -10.82 6.37 14.83
C PRO A 262 -10.34 4.91 14.88
N VAL A 263 -9.05 4.71 14.64
CA VAL A 263 -8.42 3.42 14.91
C VAL A 263 -8.50 3.07 16.40
N GLY A 264 -8.34 1.80 16.74
CA GLY A 264 -8.29 1.33 18.12
C GLY A 264 -7.26 2.08 18.97
N PRO A 265 -7.52 2.25 20.29
CA PRO A 265 -6.68 3.06 21.18
C PRO A 265 -5.23 2.56 21.34
N ASN A 266 -4.99 1.28 21.04
CA ASN A 266 -3.67 0.66 21.09
C ASN A 266 -3.09 0.42 19.70
N ALA A 267 -3.77 0.83 18.62
CA ALA A 267 -3.31 0.54 17.27
C ALA A 267 -1.99 1.26 16.99
N ALA A 268 -0.94 0.49 16.78
CA ALA A 268 0.36 0.95 16.30
C ALA A 268 0.49 0.79 14.78
N SER A 269 -0.35 -0.02 14.15
CA SER A 269 -0.47 -0.09 12.70
C SER A 269 -1.88 -0.50 12.26
N ILE A 270 -2.23 -0.11 11.04
CA ILE A 270 -3.42 -0.56 10.33
C ILE A 270 -3.01 -1.14 8.98
N LEU A 271 -3.60 -2.28 8.62
CA LEU A 271 -3.43 -2.95 7.34
C LEU A 271 -4.76 -2.93 6.59
N ARG A 272 -4.70 -2.61 5.30
CA ARG A 272 -5.80 -2.75 4.35
C ARG A 272 -5.36 -3.60 3.19
N ARG A 273 -6.15 -4.63 2.93
CA ARG A 273 -5.99 -5.51 1.78
C ARG A 273 -7.06 -5.20 0.77
N TYR A 274 -6.65 -4.89 -0.45
CA TYR A 274 -7.52 -4.64 -1.59
C TYR A 274 -7.45 -5.81 -2.54
N GLU A 275 -8.59 -6.29 -3.02
CA GLU A 275 -8.65 -7.28 -4.10
C GLU A 275 -9.40 -6.68 -5.29
N PHE A 276 -8.80 -6.74 -6.48
CA PHE A 276 -9.31 -6.07 -7.67
C PHE A 276 -9.69 -7.08 -8.76
N PHE A 277 -10.83 -6.84 -9.41
CA PHE A 277 -11.35 -7.67 -10.49
C PHE A 277 -11.82 -6.79 -11.65
N LYS A 278 -11.65 -7.26 -12.89
CA LYS A 278 -12.22 -6.58 -14.06
C LYS A 278 -13.74 -6.60 -13.96
N TYR A 279 -14.39 -5.56 -14.46
CA TYR A 279 -15.82 -5.63 -14.78
C TYR A 279 -16.00 -6.46 -16.06
N ALA A 280 -16.97 -7.39 -16.05
CA ALA A 280 -17.26 -8.28 -17.18
C ALA A 280 -18.67 -8.09 -17.77
N GLY A 281 -19.44 -7.16 -17.22
CA GLY A 281 -20.74 -6.82 -17.77
C GLY A 281 -20.64 -5.89 -18.98
N ASP A 282 -21.80 -5.44 -19.44
CA ASP A 282 -21.89 -4.56 -20.61
C ASP A 282 -21.53 -3.11 -20.26
N TYR A 283 -20.97 -2.42 -21.25
CA TYR A 283 -20.75 -0.98 -21.24
C TYR A 283 -21.74 -0.29 -22.17
N ASP A 284 -22.12 0.94 -21.83
CA ASP A 284 -22.75 1.84 -22.77
C ASP A 284 -21.77 2.15 -23.92
N PRO A 285 -22.14 1.90 -25.20
CA PRO A 285 -21.19 2.00 -26.31
C PRO A 285 -20.80 3.44 -26.69
N GLU A 286 -21.53 4.46 -26.22
CA GLU A 286 -21.23 5.86 -26.52
C GLU A 286 -20.39 6.51 -25.42
N THR A 287 -20.72 6.20 -24.17
CA THR A 287 -20.13 6.85 -22.98
C THR A 287 -19.08 5.99 -22.28
N HIS A 288 -19.05 4.69 -22.57
CA HIS A 288 -18.25 3.68 -21.85
C HIS A 288 -18.65 3.52 -20.37
N GLN A 289 -19.87 3.90 -19.99
CA GLN A 289 -20.36 3.72 -18.62
C GLN A 289 -20.70 2.24 -18.36
N ALA A 290 -20.27 1.69 -17.21
CA ALA A 290 -20.63 0.33 -16.83
C ALA A 290 -22.14 0.21 -16.55
N LEU A 291 -22.79 -0.76 -17.18
CA LEU A 291 -24.23 -0.99 -17.05
C LEU A 291 -24.53 -2.00 -15.93
N VAL A 292 -24.53 -1.52 -14.69
CA VAL A 292 -24.78 -2.36 -13.50
C VAL A 292 -26.17 -2.16 -12.90
N GLY A 293 -26.74 -3.23 -12.36
CA GLY A 293 -27.95 -3.15 -11.53
C GLY A 293 -27.69 -2.61 -10.12
N SER A 294 -26.46 -2.79 -9.62
CA SER A 294 -25.99 -2.28 -8.33
C SER A 294 -24.48 -2.11 -8.36
N ASP A 295 -23.97 -1.06 -7.73
CA ASP A 295 -22.54 -0.75 -7.56
C ASP A 295 -21.88 -1.45 -6.36
N SER A 296 -22.64 -2.26 -5.61
CA SER A 296 -22.21 -2.91 -4.37
C SER A 296 -22.66 -4.37 -4.26
N HIS A 297 -23.48 -4.84 -5.21
CA HIS A 297 -24.02 -6.19 -5.24
C HIS A 297 -23.90 -6.77 -6.65
N PRO A 298 -22.66 -7.09 -7.10
CA PRO A 298 -22.43 -7.59 -8.44
C PRO A 298 -23.19 -8.89 -8.70
N GLN A 299 -23.70 -9.03 -9.92
CA GLN A 299 -24.11 -10.31 -10.46
C GLN A 299 -22.87 -11.13 -10.85
N ASN A 300 -22.97 -12.46 -10.81
CA ASN A 300 -21.82 -13.33 -11.12
C ASN A 300 -21.24 -13.11 -12.53
N PHE A 301 -22.03 -12.64 -13.50
CA PHE A 301 -21.56 -12.36 -14.85
C PHE A 301 -20.86 -10.98 -14.98
N GLU A 302 -21.05 -10.09 -14.01
CA GLU A 302 -20.42 -8.76 -13.97
C GLU A 302 -19.01 -8.83 -13.38
N ILE A 303 -18.65 -9.94 -12.72
CA ILE A 303 -17.34 -10.16 -12.10
C ILE A 303 -16.42 -10.83 -13.11
N GLY A 304 -15.40 -10.09 -13.54
CA GLY A 304 -14.41 -10.54 -14.50
C GLY A 304 -13.17 -11.16 -13.86
N THR A 305 -12.10 -11.14 -14.65
CA THR A 305 -10.81 -11.72 -14.27
C THR A 305 -10.21 -10.96 -13.10
N TYR A 306 -9.62 -11.67 -12.15
CA TYR A 306 -8.82 -11.10 -11.07
C TYR A 306 -7.62 -10.32 -11.63
N ILE A 307 -7.43 -9.08 -11.18
CA ILE A 307 -6.37 -8.17 -11.66
C ILE A 307 -5.14 -8.26 -10.75
N GLY A 308 -5.35 -8.35 -9.44
CA GLY A 308 -4.30 -8.28 -8.43
C GLY A 308 -4.86 -7.97 -7.05
N ALA A 309 -3.99 -7.98 -6.05
CA ALA A 309 -4.28 -7.45 -4.74
C ALA A 309 -3.15 -6.55 -4.27
N GLN A 310 -3.51 -5.69 -3.33
CA GLN A 310 -2.56 -4.82 -2.67
C GLN A 310 -2.80 -4.85 -1.17
N ASN A 311 -1.76 -5.23 -0.43
CA ASN A 311 -1.67 -5.00 0.99
C ASN A 311 -0.99 -3.65 1.22
N ALA A 312 -1.72 -2.73 1.81
CA ALA A 312 -1.19 -1.45 2.21
C ALA A 312 -1.28 -1.30 3.72
N ALA A 313 -0.29 -0.68 4.35
CA ALA A 313 -0.32 -0.40 5.78
C ALA A 313 0.14 1.01 6.12
N ALA A 314 -0.34 1.52 7.26
CA ALA A 314 0.15 2.73 7.88
C ALA A 314 0.63 2.41 9.30
N ASN A 315 1.91 2.71 9.58
CA ASN A 315 2.48 2.63 10.91
C ASN A 315 2.24 3.95 11.66
N LEU A 316 1.71 3.88 12.87
CA LEU A 316 1.30 5.02 13.69
C LEU A 316 2.29 5.21 14.85
N ASN A 317 2.66 6.45 15.16
CA ASN A 317 3.38 6.74 16.39
C ASN A 317 2.46 6.55 17.58
N ALA A 318 3.02 5.98 18.66
CA ALA A 318 2.34 5.89 19.94
C ALA A 318 1.84 7.28 20.37
N VAL A 319 0.56 7.34 20.72
CA VAL A 319 -0.04 8.56 21.20
C VAL A 319 0.54 8.88 22.59
N PRO A 320 1.28 9.98 22.78
CA PRO A 320 1.87 10.27 24.09
C PRO A 320 0.74 10.53 25.10
N LEU A 321 0.74 9.80 26.21
CA LEU A 321 -0.17 10.09 27.32
C LEU A 321 0.02 11.56 27.76
N PRO A 322 -1.05 12.37 27.87
CA PRO A 322 -0.93 13.72 28.40
C PRO A 322 -0.24 13.70 29.77
N PRO A 323 0.68 14.63 30.07
CA PRO A 323 1.43 14.66 31.34
C PRO A 323 0.54 14.61 32.59
N ALA A 324 -0.71 15.09 32.48
CA ALA A 324 -1.70 15.05 33.55
C ALA A 324 -2.04 13.63 34.03
N PHE A 325 -2.08 12.64 33.12
CA PHE A 325 -2.37 11.24 33.48
C PHE A 325 -1.15 10.52 34.09
N ALA A 326 0.06 10.86 33.65
CA ALA A 326 1.31 10.37 34.26
C ALA A 326 1.50 10.88 35.70
N LEU A 327 1.05 12.12 35.99
CA LEU A 327 1.04 12.70 37.33
C LEU A 327 -0.01 12.08 38.26
N LEU A 328 -1.16 11.65 37.74
CA LEU A 328 -2.18 10.93 38.52
C LEU A 328 -1.71 9.55 38.98
N GLY A 329 -0.97 8.81 38.14
CA GLY A 329 -0.37 7.52 38.50
C GLY A 329 0.74 7.63 39.56
N SER A 330 1.54 8.69 39.49
CA SER A 330 2.60 8.96 40.48
C SER A 330 2.07 9.59 41.78
N GLY A 331 0.97 10.35 41.73
CA GLY A 331 0.28 10.88 42.90
C GLY A 331 -0.34 9.82 43.81
N LEU A 332 -0.88 8.73 43.23
CA LEU A 332 -1.37 7.59 44.02
C LEU A 332 -0.26 6.83 44.75
N ALA A 333 0.94 6.72 44.15
CA ALA A 333 2.09 6.05 44.79
C ALA A 333 2.58 6.81 46.04
N PHE A 334 2.53 8.15 46.03
CA PHE A 334 2.87 8.96 47.20
C PHE A 334 1.82 8.92 48.31
N LEU A 335 0.54 8.77 47.98
CA LEU A 335 -0.54 8.69 48.98
C LEU A 335 -0.59 7.33 49.70
N VAL A 336 -0.17 6.23 49.06
CA VAL A 336 -0.09 4.90 49.70
C VAL A 336 1.19 4.73 50.53
N GLY A 337 2.29 5.40 50.17
CA GLY A 337 3.55 5.38 50.94
C GLY A 337 3.54 6.22 52.22
N GLY A 338 2.64 7.21 52.34
CA GLY A 338 2.63 8.20 53.43
C GLY A 338 2.01 7.75 54.77
N PHE A 339 1.33 6.61 54.83
CA PHE A 339 0.59 6.19 56.04
C PHE A 339 1.29 5.16 56.93
N ARG A 340 2.53 4.75 56.62
CA ARG A 340 3.33 3.85 57.49
C ARG A 340 4.49 4.57 58.15
N GLN A 341 4.21 5.43 59.13
CA GLN A 341 5.07 5.60 60.31
C GLN A 341 4.52 6.69 61.26
N LYS A 342 3.58 6.32 62.15
CA LYS A 342 3.54 6.88 63.51
C LYS A 342 2.92 5.87 64.49
N LYS A 343 3.59 5.73 65.64
CA LYS A 343 3.25 5.05 66.91
C LYS A 343 3.70 3.57 67.00
N LYS A 344 4.44 3.12 68.03
CA LYS A 344 4.54 3.61 69.42
C LYS A 344 5.87 3.15 70.06
N ARG A 345 6.41 4.02 70.93
CA ARG A 345 7.36 3.67 71.99
C ARG A 345 6.67 2.77 73.03
N ALA A 346 7.37 1.74 73.49
CA ALA A 346 7.60 1.40 74.89
C ALA A 346 8.99 0.75 74.95
#